data_AF-A0A7X4H3S7-F1
#
_entry.id   AF-A0A7X4H3S7-F1
#
_cell.length_a   1.000
_cell.length_b   1.000
_cell.length_c   1.000
_cell.angle_alpha   90.00
_cell.angle_beta   90.00
_cell.angle_gamma   90.00
#
_symmetry.space_group_name_H-M   'P 1'
#
loop_
_entity.id
_entity.type
_entity.pdbx_description
1 polymer ?
#
loop_
_entity_poly.entity_id
_entity_poly.type
_entity_poly.pdbx_seq_one_letter_code
_entity_poly.pdbx_strand_id
1 'polypeptide(L)'
;MQIKARLHALPLPVSAIALLAALVLANLDYQTAGWALFGAGIIGWVRFDAKQLLKADRYGLSPALALLAYPALAGDQTNVSITFALALHALVVFLILTSRHLSEDIAQAFSQQKGINQRI
;
A
#
# COMPACT_ATOMS: atom_id res chain seq x y z
N MET A 1 -7.24 -15.15 -19.16
CA MET A 1 -8.03 -14.54 -18.06
C MET A 1 -7.75 -15.11 -16.66
N GLN A 2 -6.80 -16.05 -16.47
CA GLN A 2 -6.55 -16.71 -15.17
C GLN A 2 -5.48 -16.04 -14.28
N ILE A 3 -4.61 -15.20 -14.86
CA ILE A 3 -3.47 -14.60 -14.14
C ILE A 3 -3.94 -13.57 -13.10
N LYS A 4 -4.94 -12.74 -13.45
CA LYS A 4 -5.54 -11.76 -12.52
C LYS A 4 -6.13 -12.44 -11.27
N ALA A 5 -6.83 -13.57 -11.44
CA ALA A 5 -7.48 -14.27 -10.33
C ALA A 5 -6.48 -14.87 -9.33
N ARG A 6 -5.33 -15.40 -9.81
CA ARG A 6 -4.28 -15.92 -8.92
C ARG A 6 -3.49 -14.82 -8.20
N LEU A 7 -3.31 -13.66 -8.84
CA LEU A 7 -2.70 -12.48 -8.22
C LEU A 7 -3.52 -11.93 -7.05
N HIS A 8 -4.85 -12.07 -7.11
CA HIS A 8 -5.75 -11.69 -6.01
C HIS A 8 -5.74 -12.67 -4.82
N ALA A 9 -5.22 -13.89 -5.00
CA ALA A 9 -5.14 -14.90 -3.94
C ALA A 9 -3.86 -14.77 -3.09
N LEU A 10 -2.90 -13.93 -3.51
CA LEU A 10 -1.72 -13.67 -2.68
C LEU A 10 -2.11 -12.88 -1.43
N PRO A 11 -1.53 -13.23 -0.27
CA PRO A 11 -1.80 -12.53 0.99
C PRO A 11 -1.39 -11.06 0.92
N LEU A 12 -0.41 -10.73 0.07
CA LEU A 12 0.15 -9.40 -0.13
C LEU A 12 0.16 -9.03 -1.63
N PRO A 13 -0.06 -7.74 -1.99
CA PRO A 13 0.12 -7.26 -3.35
C PRO A 13 1.55 -7.53 -3.85
N VAL A 14 1.72 -7.80 -5.15
CA VAL A 14 3.06 -8.03 -5.72
C VAL A 14 3.98 -6.84 -5.53
N SER A 15 3.43 -5.62 -5.60
CA SER A 15 4.22 -4.42 -5.33
C SER A 15 4.75 -4.38 -3.90
N ALA A 16 3.93 -4.78 -2.92
CA ALA A 16 4.33 -4.83 -1.52
C ALA A 16 5.43 -5.88 -1.29
N ILE A 17 5.32 -7.06 -1.92
CA ILE A 17 6.36 -8.10 -1.83
C ILE A 17 7.69 -7.59 -2.39
N ALA A 18 7.65 -6.93 -3.56
CA ALA A 18 8.85 -6.37 -4.18
C ALA A 18 9.49 -5.25 -3.33
N LEU A 19 8.68 -4.35 -2.76
CA LEU A 19 9.18 -3.27 -1.89
C LEU A 19 9.71 -3.81 -0.55
N LEU A 20 9.10 -4.86 0.01
CA LEU A 20 9.57 -5.50 1.23
C LEU A 20 10.88 -6.25 0.99
N ALA A 21 11.02 -6.93 -0.14
CA ALA A 21 12.29 -7.53 -0.55
C ALA A 21 13.37 -6.46 -0.78
N ALA A 22 13.02 -5.32 -1.37
CA ALA A 22 13.94 -4.19 -1.54
C ALA A 22 14.44 -3.66 -0.19
N LEU A 23 13.56 -3.52 0.81
CA LEU A 23 13.92 -3.14 2.17
C LEU A 23 14.87 -4.16 2.81
N VAL A 24 14.57 -5.46 2.70
CA VAL A 24 15.45 -6.51 3.24
C VAL A 24 16.83 -6.46 2.58
N LEU A 25 16.90 -6.35 1.25
CA LEU A 25 18.18 -6.26 0.53
C LEU A 25 18.96 -5.00 0.89
N ALA A 26 18.29 -3.89 1.17
CA ALA A 26 18.91 -2.67 1.66
C ALA A 26 19.65 -2.90 2.99
N ASN A 27 19.02 -3.63 3.92
CA ASN A 27 19.60 -3.97 5.22
C ASN A 27 20.71 -5.05 5.14
N LEU A 28 20.83 -5.74 4.01
CA LEU A 28 21.87 -6.74 3.74
C LEU A 28 23.00 -6.19 2.83
N ASP A 29 23.09 -4.87 2.67
CA ASP A 29 24.05 -4.17 1.80
C ASP A 29 24.00 -4.54 0.30
N TYR A 30 22.93 -5.20 -0.15
CA TYR A 30 22.69 -5.53 -1.56
C TYR A 30 21.97 -4.39 -2.29
N GLN A 31 22.57 -3.18 -2.29
CA GLN A 31 21.93 -1.96 -2.78
C GLN A 31 21.46 -2.04 -4.24
N THR A 32 22.26 -2.57 -5.17
CA THR A 32 21.90 -2.63 -6.60
C THR A 32 20.66 -3.49 -6.85
N ALA A 33 20.60 -4.66 -6.20
CA ALA A 33 19.44 -5.55 -6.28
C ALA A 33 18.22 -4.94 -5.56
N GLY A 34 18.46 -4.27 -4.43
CA GLY A 34 17.45 -3.51 -3.70
C GLY A 34 16.81 -2.42 -4.55
N TRP A 35 17.60 -1.60 -5.25
CA TRP A 35 17.10 -0.56 -6.16
C TRP A 35 16.31 -1.12 -7.33
N ALA A 36 16.75 -2.24 -7.91
CA ALA A 36 16.02 -2.92 -8.98
C ALA A 36 14.62 -3.39 -8.50
N LEU A 37 14.55 -4.01 -7.32
CA LEU A 37 13.28 -4.44 -6.74
C LEU A 37 12.41 -3.26 -6.28
N PHE A 38 13.02 -2.19 -5.76
CA PHE A 38 12.30 -0.97 -5.40
C PHE A 38 11.61 -0.38 -6.64
N GLY A 39 12.35 -0.20 -7.74
CA GLY A 39 11.80 0.28 -9.01
C GLY A 39 10.69 -0.64 -9.55
N ALA A 40 10.91 -1.96 -9.53
CA ALA A 40 9.90 -2.93 -9.94
C ALA A 40 8.63 -2.87 -9.07
N GLY A 41 8.80 -2.67 -7.76
CA GLY A 41 7.70 -2.51 -6.80
C GLY A 41 6.88 -1.25 -7.07
N ILE A 42 7.52 -0.12 -7.31
CA ILE A 42 6.85 1.14 -7.67
C ILE A 42 6.11 1.01 -9.00
N ILE A 43 6.74 0.46 -10.05
CA ILE A 43 6.09 0.25 -11.35
C ILE A 43 4.90 -0.71 -11.22
N GLY A 44 5.08 -1.81 -10.48
CA GLY A 44 4.03 -2.78 -10.20
C GLY A 44 2.86 -2.13 -9.48
N TRP A 45 3.14 -1.28 -8.49
CA TRP A 45 2.14 -0.54 -7.75
C TRP A 45 1.35 0.40 -8.66
N VAL A 46 2.02 1.28 -9.42
CA VAL A 46 1.36 2.23 -10.34
C VAL A 46 0.52 1.52 -11.40
N ARG A 47 1.01 0.38 -11.93
CA ARG A 47 0.37 -0.30 -13.06
C ARG A 47 -0.79 -1.23 -12.66
N PHE A 48 -0.69 -1.89 -11.52
CA PHE A 48 -1.61 -2.97 -11.12
C PHE A 48 -2.40 -2.67 -9.85
N ASP A 49 -1.79 -2.04 -8.84
CA ASP A 49 -2.43 -1.80 -7.55
C ASP A 49 -3.09 -0.43 -7.45
N ALA A 50 -2.56 0.60 -8.10
CA ALA A 50 -3.20 1.91 -8.15
C ALA A 50 -4.58 1.85 -8.82
N LYS A 51 -4.79 0.99 -9.83
CA LYS A 51 -6.14 0.81 -10.40
C LYS A 51 -7.13 0.14 -9.45
N GLN A 52 -6.64 -0.50 -8.40
CA GLN A 52 -7.44 -1.11 -7.33
C GLN A 52 -7.68 -0.15 -6.16
N LEU A 53 -7.21 1.11 -6.26
CA LEU A 53 -7.45 2.24 -5.33
C LEU A 53 -8.88 2.29 -4.77
N LEU A 54 -9.86 1.88 -5.59
CA LEU A 54 -11.28 2.00 -5.26
C LEU A 54 -11.88 0.71 -4.66
N LYS A 55 -11.18 -0.43 -4.66
CA LYS A 55 -11.80 -1.73 -4.35
C LYS A 55 -11.20 -2.53 -3.20
N ALA A 56 -10.00 -2.23 -2.71
CA ALA A 56 -9.37 -3.07 -1.67
C ALA A 56 -8.56 -2.26 -0.64
N ASP A 57 -8.76 -2.55 0.65
CA ASP A 57 -8.03 -1.96 1.78
C ASP A 57 -6.53 -2.25 1.78
N ARG A 58 -6.07 -3.19 0.96
CA ARG A 58 -4.67 -3.61 0.86
C ARG A 58 -3.75 -2.57 0.19
N TYR A 59 -4.28 -1.41 -0.17
CA TYR A 59 -3.57 -0.35 -0.88
C TYR A 59 -2.59 0.46 0.00
N GLY A 60 -2.86 0.58 1.31
CA GLY A 60 -2.04 1.40 2.21
C GLY A 60 -0.63 0.89 2.46
N LEU A 61 -0.41 -0.40 2.21
CA LEU A 61 0.85 -1.06 2.56
C LEU A 61 2.01 -0.67 1.64
N SER A 62 1.76 -0.56 0.32
CA SER A 62 2.83 -0.26 -0.65
C SER A 62 3.43 1.14 -0.48
N PRO A 63 2.64 2.22 -0.27
CA PRO A 63 3.18 3.54 0.04
C PRO A 63 4.01 3.58 1.34
N ALA A 64 3.55 2.88 2.38
CA ALA A 64 4.29 2.78 3.65
C ALA A 64 5.61 2.04 3.45
N LEU A 65 5.61 0.91 2.73
CA LEU A 65 6.82 0.15 2.42
C LEU A 65 7.78 0.95 1.53
N ALA A 66 7.27 1.73 0.57
CA ALA A 66 8.11 2.61 -0.24
C ALA A 66 8.79 3.70 0.59
N LEU A 67 8.07 4.31 1.53
CA LEU A 67 8.62 5.29 2.47
C LEU A 67 9.72 4.68 3.35
N LEU A 68 9.58 3.43 3.77
CA LEU A 68 10.59 2.75 4.60
C LEU A 68 11.79 2.27 3.77
N ALA A 69 11.56 1.75 2.57
CA ALA A 69 12.61 1.19 1.73
C ALA A 69 13.52 2.26 1.12
N TYR A 70 13.00 3.43 0.78
CA TYR A 70 13.79 4.48 0.12
C TYR A 70 14.98 4.97 0.97
N PRO A 71 14.81 5.41 2.23
CA PRO A 71 15.94 5.83 3.07
C PRO A 71 16.91 4.69 3.35
N ALA A 72 16.41 3.46 3.53
CA ALA A 72 17.25 2.29 3.74
C ALA A 72 18.16 2.01 2.53
N LEU A 73 17.67 2.21 1.31
CA LEU A 73 18.43 2.03 0.07
C LEU A 73 19.34 3.21 -0.26
N ALA A 74 18.90 4.43 0.07
CA ALA A 74 19.64 5.64 -0.24
C ALA A 74 20.77 5.92 0.76
N GLY A 75 20.65 5.43 2.01
CA GLY A 75 21.68 5.58 3.04
C GLY A 75 22.06 7.05 3.24
N ASP A 76 23.36 7.34 3.21
CA ASP A 76 23.89 8.71 3.35
C ASP A 76 23.49 9.66 2.21
N GLN A 77 23.01 9.12 1.08
CA GLN A 77 22.52 9.91 -0.07
C GLN A 77 21.00 10.13 -0.02
N THR A 78 20.35 9.87 1.11
CA THR A 78 18.91 10.05 1.26
C THR A 78 18.51 11.50 1.03
N ASN A 79 17.64 11.72 0.03
CA ASN A 79 17.11 13.04 -0.25
C ASN A 79 15.87 13.30 0.61
N VAL A 80 15.92 14.37 1.40
CA VAL A 80 14.83 14.80 2.28
C VAL A 80 13.54 15.06 1.50
N SER A 81 13.64 15.67 0.31
CA SER A 81 12.47 15.99 -0.52
C SER A 81 11.77 14.72 -1.02
N ILE A 82 12.51 13.67 -1.37
CA ILE A 82 11.93 12.40 -1.82
C ILE A 82 11.26 11.69 -0.65
N THR A 83 11.93 11.66 0.51
CA THR A 83 11.37 11.08 1.74
C THR A 83 10.08 11.80 2.16
N PHE A 84 10.07 13.14 2.10
CA PHE A 84 8.90 13.95 2.40
C PHE A 84 7.75 13.68 1.41
N ALA A 85 8.03 13.61 0.12
CA ALA A 85 7.03 13.28 -0.89
C ALA A 85 6.41 11.89 -0.67
N LEU A 86 7.23 10.89 -0.34
CA LEU A 86 6.76 9.55 0.02
C LEU A 86 5.92 9.56 1.30
N ALA A 87 6.32 10.34 2.31
CA ALA A 87 5.61 10.45 3.59
C ALA A 87 4.24 11.10 3.40
N LEU A 88 4.19 12.21 2.65
CA LEU A 88 2.95 12.88 2.30
C LEU A 88 2.02 11.93 1.52
N HIS A 89 2.57 11.20 0.55
CA HIS A 89 1.80 10.23 -0.20
C HIS A 89 1.23 9.11 0.69
N ALA A 90 2.05 8.54 1.57
CA ALA A 90 1.61 7.52 2.53
C ALA A 90 0.51 8.05 3.47
N LEU A 91 0.65 9.30 3.94
CA LEU A 91 -0.36 9.96 4.78
C LEU A 91 -1.68 10.16 4.03
N VAL A 92 -1.65 10.68 2.80
CA VAL A 92 -2.86 10.88 1.99
C VAL A 92 -3.58 9.54 1.78
N VAL A 93 -2.84 8.48 1.45
CA VAL A 93 -3.42 7.15 1.30
C VAL A 93 -4.01 6.63 2.61
N PHE A 94 -3.31 6.80 3.73
CA PHE A 94 -3.81 6.41 5.05
C PHE A 94 -5.12 7.13 5.41
N LEU A 95 -5.21 8.44 5.15
CA LEU A 95 -6.42 9.22 5.39
C LEU A 95 -7.59 8.75 4.52
N ILE A 96 -7.36 8.42 3.25
CA ILE A 96 -8.38 7.89 2.34
C ILE A 96 -8.93 6.55 2.87
N LEU A 97 -8.06 5.64 3.28
CA LEU A 97 -8.47 4.34 3.81
C LEU A 97 -9.21 4.47 5.15
N THR A 98 -8.70 5.30 6.05
CA THR A 98 -9.34 5.56 7.35
C THR A 98 -10.73 6.16 7.16
N SER A 99 -10.86 7.13 6.25
CA SER A 99 -12.15 7.75 5.90
C SER A 99 -13.15 6.73 5.35
N ARG A 100 -12.71 5.77 4.53
CA ARG A 100 -13.56 4.68 4.03
C ARG A 100 -14.04 3.76 5.14
N HIS A 101 -13.14 3.28 5.99
CA HIS A 101 -13.52 2.41 7.11
C HIS A 101 -14.52 3.10 8.04
N LEU A 102 -14.29 4.36 8.38
CA LEU A 102 -15.24 5.17 9.15
C LEU A 102 -16.62 5.27 8.46
N SER A 103 -16.65 5.45 7.15
CA SER A 103 -17.90 5.57 6.39
C SER A 103 -18.66 4.23 6.27
N GLU A 104 -17.95 3.11 6.09
CA GLU A 104 -18.54 1.77 6.07
C GLU A 104 -19.11 1.38 7.43
N ASP A 105 -18.41 1.68 8.53
CA ASP A 105 -18.89 1.46 9.90
C ASP A 105 -20.16 2.28 10.20
N ILE A 106 -20.19 3.55 9.78
CA ILE A 106 -21.38 4.40 9.91
C ILE A 106 -22.55 3.82 9.11
N ALA A 107 -22.33 3.40 7.86
CA ALA A 107 -23.38 2.82 7.02
C ALA A 107 -23.92 1.51 7.61
N GLN A 108 -23.06 0.66 8.17
CA GLN A 108 -23.48 -0.57 8.85
C GLN A 108 -24.29 -0.28 10.12
N ALA A 109 -23.85 0.67 10.96
CA ALA A 109 -24.56 1.06 12.17
C ALA A 109 -25.98 1.58 11.86
N PHE A 110 -26.13 2.42 10.84
CA PHE A 110 -27.46 2.90 10.41
C PHE A 110 -28.33 1.78 9.79
N SER A 111 -27.73 0.83 9.08
CA SER A 111 -28.46 -0.32 8.51
C SER A 111 -29.00 -1.26 9.60
N GLN A 112 -28.22 -1.53 10.65
CA GLN A 112 -28.68 -2.31 11.80
C GLN A 112 -29.78 -1.59 12.57
N GLN A 113 -29.63 -0.28 12.80
CA GLN A 113 -30.64 0.50 13.50
C GLN A 113 -31.98 0.54 12.74
N LYS A 114 -31.94 0.61 11.40
CA LYS A 114 -33.14 0.52 10.55
C LYS A 114 -33.79 -0.86 10.58
N GLY A 115 -33.00 -1.94 10.61
CA GLY A 115 -33.50 -3.31 10.70
C GLY A 115 -34.13 -3.66 12.06
N ILE A 116 -33.63 -3.08 13.15
CA ILE A 116 -34.21 -3.25 14.48
C ILE A 116 -35.55 -2.51 14.60
N ASN A 117 -35.64 -1.29 14.05
CA ASN A 117 -36.87 -0.48 14.11
C ASN A 117 -38.02 -1.01 13.23
N GLN A 118 -37.74 -1.93 12.30
CA GLN A 118 -38.78 -2.63 11.52
C GLN A 118 -39.26 -3.94 12.17
N ARG A 119 -38.63 -4.37 13.27
CA ARG A 119 -38.96 -5.61 13.99
C ARG A 119 -39.78 -5.38 15.27
N ILE A 120 -40.01 -4.12 15.66
CA ILE A 120 -40.83 -3.69 16.80
C ILE A 120 -42.17 -3.22 16.25
#